data_AF-A0A944F6G7-F1
#
_entry.id   AF-A0A944F6G7-F1
#
_cell.length_a   1.000
_cell.length_b   1.000
_cell.length_c   1.000
_cell.angle_alpha   90.00
_cell.angle_beta   90.00
_cell.angle_gamma   90.00
#
_symmetry.space_group_name_H-M   'P 1'
#
loop_
_entity.id
_entity.type
_entity.pdbx_description
1 polymer ?
#
loop_
_entity_poly.entity_id
_entity_poly.type
_entity_poly.pdbx_seq_one_letter_code
_entity_poly.pdbx_strand_id
1 'polypeptide(L)' 'MSAPAAGARLTVRVDADLSDDLAVLLRTGCTTSDAVRLAVAFLAHGYRWAWESGHYPDGVAPERMAMKVPPHPGSDQRV' A
#
# COMPACT_ATOMS: atom_id res chain seq x y z
N MET A 1 -18.90 -9.19 3.62
CA MET A 1 -17.76 -10.11 3.38
C MET A 1 -16.85 -10.07 4.59
N SER A 2 -16.32 -11.20 5.03
CA SER A 2 -15.41 -11.27 6.18
C SER A 2 -13.97 -11.36 5.72
N ALA A 3 -13.03 -10.83 6.49
CA ALA A 3 -11.61 -10.95 6.19
C ALA A 3 -11.15 -12.42 6.24
N PRO A 4 -10.12 -12.80 5.45
CA PRO A 4 -9.50 -14.12 5.56
C PRO A 4 -8.95 -14.39 6.97
N ALA A 5 -8.98 -15.65 7.40
CA ALA A 5 -8.41 -16.06 8.68
C ALA A 5 -6.87 -15.88 8.71
N ALA A 6 -6.31 -15.66 9.90
CA ALA A 6 -4.87 -15.59 10.09
C ALA A 6 -4.20 -16.89 9.62
N GLY A 7 -3.10 -16.77 8.87
CA GLY A 7 -2.38 -17.92 8.30
C GLY A 7 -2.99 -18.49 7.01
N ALA A 8 -4.15 -17.99 6.55
CA ALA A 8 -4.71 -18.39 5.27
C ALA A 8 -3.79 -18.00 4.10
N ARG A 9 -3.69 -18.87 3.09
CA ARG A 9 -2.96 -18.58 1.86
C ARG A 9 -3.82 -17.71 0.95
N LEU A 10 -3.27 -16.57 0.53
CA LEU A 10 -3.85 -15.74 -0.53
C LEU A 10 -3.34 -16.21 -1.89
N THR A 11 -4.24 -16.28 -2.88
CA THR A 11 -3.90 -16.52 -4.28
C THR A 11 -4.42 -15.34 -5.09
N VAL A 12 -3.51 -14.62 -5.73
CA VAL A 12 -3.81 -13.44 -6.55
C VAL A 12 -3.29 -13.73 -7.95
N ARG A 13 -4.10 -13.47 -8.98
CA ARG A 13 -3.63 -13.54 -10.37
C ARG A 13 -2.75 -12.31 -10.62
N VAL A 14 -1.58 -12.54 -11.19
CA VAL A 14 -0.64 -11.49 -11.55
C VAL A 14 -0.84 -11.16 -13.01
N ASP A 15 -1.40 -9.98 -13.28
CA ASP A 15 -1.42 -9.38 -14.62
C ASP A 15 -0.14 -8.56 -14.86
N ALA A 16 -0.06 -7.91 -16.02
CA ALA A 16 1.12 -7.13 -16.40
C ALA A 16 1.36 -5.96 -15.44
N ASP A 17 0.30 -5.21 -15.10
CA ASP A 17 0.41 -4.03 -14.23
C ASP A 17 0.87 -4.44 -12.83
N LEU A 18 0.27 -5.48 -12.23
CA LEU A 18 0.70 -5.97 -10.93
C LEU A 18 2.12 -6.54 -10.98
N SER A 19 2.52 -7.16 -12.09
CA SER A 19 3.90 -7.64 -12.27
C SER A 19 4.90 -6.48 -12.24
N ASP A 20 4.61 -5.40 -12.97
CA ASP A 20 5.48 -4.23 -13.05
C ASP A 20 5.55 -3.48 -11.71
N ASP A 21 4.43 -3.33 -11.01
CA ASP A 21 4.37 -2.73 -9.67
C ASP A 21 5.18 -3.54 -8.66
N LEU A 22 5.03 -4.87 -8.67
CA LEU A 22 5.82 -5.75 -7.81
C LEU A 22 7.32 -5.63 -8.14
N ALA A 23 7.69 -5.56 -9.42
CA ALA A 23 9.09 -5.38 -9.81
C ALA A 23 9.69 -4.10 -9.21
N VAL A 24 8.94 -2.99 -9.15
CA VAL A 24 9.38 -1.75 -8.50
C VAL A 24 9.65 -1.97 -7.01
N LEU A 25 8.73 -2.62 -6.29
CA LEU A 25 8.87 -2.85 -4.84
C LEU A 25 10.01 -3.80 -4.52
N LEU A 26 10.19 -4.86 -5.30
CA LEU A 26 11.22 -5.88 -5.10
C LEU A 26 12.64 -5.34 -5.29
N ARG A 27 12.83 -4.19 -5.95
CA ARG A 27 14.15 -3.51 -6.02
C ARG A 27 14.71 -3.13 -4.64
N THR A 28 13.87 -3.09 -3.62
CA THR A 28 14.30 -2.87 -2.22
C THR A 28 14.90 -4.12 -1.56
N GLY A 29 14.86 -5.27 -2.23
CA GLY A 29 15.34 -6.56 -1.71
C GLY A 29 14.32 -7.32 -0.87
N CYS A 30 13.07 -6.84 -0.76
CA CYS A 30 11.99 -7.55 -0.07
C CYS A 30 11.46 -8.72 -0.91
N THR A 31 10.73 -9.65 -0.29
CA THR A 31 10.03 -10.72 -1.02
C THR A 31 8.69 -10.23 -1.57
N THR A 32 8.11 -10.96 -2.54
CA THR A 32 6.76 -10.67 -3.05
C THR A 32 5.71 -10.67 -1.92
N SER A 33 5.85 -11.58 -0.95
CA SER A 33 4.94 -11.63 0.19
C SER A 33 5.07 -10.39 1.07
N ASP A 34 6.28 -9.88 1.29
CA ASP A 34 6.51 -8.66 2.06
C ASP A 34 5.94 -7.45 1.34
N ALA A 35 6.16 -7.35 0.02
CA ALA A 35 5.61 -6.28 -0.82
C ALA A 35 4.07 -6.23 -0.75
N VAL A 36 3.41 -7.39 -0.90
CA VAL A 36 1.93 -7.47 -0.81
C VAL A 36 1.42 -7.12 0.59
N ARG A 37 2.09 -7.61 1.65
CA ARG A 37 1.73 -7.26 3.03
C ARG A 37 1.88 -5.77 3.28
N LEU A 38 2.96 -5.16 2.81
CA LEU A 38 3.22 -3.73 2.92
C LEU A 38 2.15 -2.91 2.18
N ALA A 39 1.83 -3.26 0.93
CA ALA A 39 0.83 -2.55 0.14
C ALA A 39 -0.56 -2.55 0.81
N VAL A 40 -1.00 -3.73 1.29
CA VAL A 40 -2.28 -3.85 2.00
C VAL A 40 -2.27 -3.07 3.31
N ALA A 41 -1.18 -3.16 4.09
CA ALA A 41 -1.05 -2.41 5.35
C ALA A 41 -1.08 -0.89 5.13
N PHE A 42 -0.37 -0.42 4.10
CA PHE A 42 -0.31 0.99 3.74
C PHE A 42 -1.69 1.54 3.34
N LEU A 43 -2.40 0.84 2.46
CA LEU A 43 -3.74 1.25 2.03
C LEU A 43 -4.75 1.21 3.18
N ALA A 44 -4.75 0.14 3.98
CA ALA A 44 -5.62 0.02 5.15
C ALA A 44 -5.33 1.06 6.22
N HIS A 45 -4.09 1.53 6.35
CA HIS A 45 -3.74 2.63 7.23
C HIS A 45 -4.32 3.96 6.72
N GLY A 46 -4.21 4.24 5.42
CA GLY A 46 -4.81 5.44 4.81
C GLY A 46 -6.33 5.51 4.99
N TYR A 47 -7.03 4.38 4.83
CA TYR A 47 -8.48 4.31 5.03
C TYR A 47 -8.87 4.55 6.48
N ARG A 48 -8.20 3.87 7.43
CA ARG A 48 -8.43 4.09 8.87
C ARG A 48 -8.20 5.54 9.26
N TRP A 49 -7.09 6.13 8.80
CA TRP A 49 -6.81 7.53 9.06
C TRP A 49 -7.91 8.46 8.52
N ALA A 50 -8.37 8.23 7.28
CA ALA A 50 -9.41 9.07 6.67
C ALA A 50 -10.76 8.99 7.41
N TRP A 51 -11.11 7.82 7.94
CA TRP A 51 -12.33 7.62 8.74
C TRP A 51 -12.19 8.17 10.15
N GLU A 52 -11.10 7.85 10.85
CA GLU A 52 -10.84 8.29 12.23
C GLU A 52 -10.68 9.81 12.34
N SER A 53 -10.16 10.47 11.29
CA SER A 53 -10.04 11.93 11.25
C SER A 53 -11.34 12.64 10.85
N GLY A 54 -12.39 11.91 10.47
CA GLY A 54 -13.65 12.46 9.97
C GLY A 54 -13.57 13.09 8.58
N HIS A 55 -12.51 12.82 7.79
CA HIS A 55 -12.42 13.29 6.42
C HIS A 55 -13.36 12.52 5.47
N TYR A 56 -13.62 11.25 5.78
CA TYR A 56 -14.59 10.40 5.09
C TYR A 56 -15.48 9.69 6.12
N PRO A 57 -16.75 9.41 5.80
CA PRO A 57 -17.57 8.54 6.64
C PRO A 57 -16.98 7.13 6.73
N ASP A 58 -17.20 6.47 7.87
CA ASP A 58 -16.75 5.08 8.08
C ASP A 58 -17.29 4.15 6.97
N GLY A 59 -16.39 3.33 6.43
CA GLY A 59 -16.71 2.39 5.34
C GLY A 59 -16.78 3.02 3.95
N VAL A 60 -16.63 4.34 3.80
CA VAL A 60 -16.59 5.01 2.49
C VAL A 60 -15.15 5.09 2.01
N ALA A 61 -14.86 4.48 0.86
CA ALA A 61 -13.54 4.52 0.26
C ALA A 61 -13.19 5.94 -0.22
N PRO A 62 -12.03 6.50 0.16
CA PRO A 62 -11.55 7.76 -0.39
C PRO A 62 -11.34 7.69 -1.91
N GLU A 63 -11.82 8.69 -2.65
CA GLU A 63 -11.66 8.72 -4.12
C GLU A 63 -10.20 8.95 -4.54
N ARG A 64 -9.47 9.74 -3.75
CA ARG A 64 -8.08 10.11 -4.02
C ARG A 64 -7.30 10.20 -2.72
N MET A 65 -6.11 9.63 -2.72
CA MET A 65 -5.14 9.77 -1.64
C MET A 65 -3.80 10.17 -2.23
N ALA A 66 -3.05 10.99 -1.50
CA ALA A 66 -1.71 11.39 -1.86
C ALA A 66 -0.73 10.92 -0.78
N MET A 67 0.35 10.27 -1.21
CA MET A 67 1.48 9.96 -0.35
C MET A 67 2.45 11.14 -0.35
N LYS A 68 2.83 11.63 0.83
CA LYS A 68 3.86 12.65 0.98
C LYS A 68 5.09 11.99 1.61
N VAL A 69 6.20 11.96 0.88
CA VAL A 69 7.47 11.40 1.35
C VAL A 69 8.51 12.53 1.35
N PRO A 70 9.15 12.83 2.49
CA PRO A 70 10.24 13.80 2.50
C PRO A 70 11.44 13.27 1.69
N PRO A 71 12.28 14.15 1.13
CA PRO A 71 13.49 13.73 0.44
C PRO A 71 14.39 12.92 1.38
N HIS A 72 15.10 11.95 0.82
CA HIS A 72 16.10 11.21 1.57
C HIS A 72 17.22 12.19 1.98
N PRO A 73 17.76 12.14 3.22
CA PRO A 73 18.79 13.09 3.66
C PRO A 73 20.04 13.18 2.76
N GLY A 74 20.33 12.14 1.98
CA GLY A 74 21.42 12.12 0.99
C GLY A 74 21.03 12.48 -0.45
N SER A 75 19.75 12.72 -0.75
CA SER A 75 19.33 13.25 -2.04
C SER A 75 19.38 14.77 -2.00
N ASP A 76 20.47 15.37 -2.49
CA ASP A 76 20.57 16.82 -2.70
C ASP A 76 19.58 17.22 -3.79
N GLN A 77 18.38 17.62 -3.41
CA GLN A 77 17.36 18.09 -4.33
C GLN A 77 17.56 19.60 -4.55
N ARG A 78 18.68 19.98 -5.18
CA ARG A 78 18.81 21.30 -5.81
C ARG A 78 18.09 21.25 -7.15
N VAL A 79 16.83 21.66 -7.12
CA VAL A 79 16.11 22.14 -8.31
C VAL A 79 16.01 23.65 -8.18
#